data_AF-A0A2D4JJV7-F1
#
_entry.id   AF-A0A2D4JJV7-F1
#
_cell.length_a   1.000
_cell.length_b   1.000
_cell.length_c   1.000
_cell.angle_alpha   90.00
_cell.angle_beta   90.00
_cell.angle_gamma   90.00
#
_symmetry.space_group_name_H-M   'P 1'
#
loop_
_entity.id
_entity.type
_entity.pdbx_description
1 polymer ?
#
loop_
_entity_poly.entity_id
_entity_poly.type
_entity_poly.pdbx_seq_one_letter_code
_entity_poly.pdbx_strand_id
1 'polypeptide(L)'
;IFPEDPKDGLVKSDMEKLTFYAVSAPEKLDRIGAYLAERLTRDVVRHRYGYVFTAMEALDQLLMACHSQSIKPFVESFLHMVAKLLESGDPQLQVLGTNSFVKFANIEEDTPSYHRRYDFFVSRFSAMCHSCHDDLEIRNEIRIAGIRGIQGVVRKTVNDELRATIWEPQHMDKIVPSLLFNMQKTEDPDGRIGPPASPSGEKEENPAVLAENCFRELLARATYGNMSNAVRPVFAHLGHHKLWDPNEFAVHCFKVIMYSIQAQYSHHVIQEILAHLDSCKRDSPRVRAGIIQVLLEAVAIAAKGSIGPTVLEVFNTLLKHLSLSVDFELGNTRGGHGHAALSAPSKDNDERIVQNAIIQTIGFFGSNLPDYQRSEIMMFIMGKVPVFG
;
A
#
# COMPACT_ATOMS: atom_id res chain seq x y z
N ILE A 1 10.09 2.88 39.52
CA ILE A 1 10.26 2.94 38.03
C ILE A 1 10.38 4.35 37.49
N PHE A 2 9.55 5.32 37.92
CA PHE A 2 9.68 6.72 37.49
C PHE A 2 10.77 7.43 38.30
N PRO A 3 11.70 8.15 37.65
CA PRO A 3 12.74 8.90 38.33
C PRO A 3 12.21 10.21 38.96
N GLU A 4 13.02 10.85 39.80
CA GLU A 4 12.74 12.20 40.29
C GLU A 4 12.92 13.23 39.16
N ASP A 5 14.05 13.19 38.43
CA ASP A 5 14.27 13.97 37.21
C ASP A 5 13.84 13.17 35.97
N PRO A 6 12.92 13.70 35.11
CA PRO A 6 12.53 13.04 33.86
C PRO A 6 13.70 12.68 32.92
N LYS A 7 14.86 13.32 33.03
CA LYS A 7 16.04 13.07 32.20
C LYS A 7 16.78 11.79 32.57
N ASP A 8 16.61 11.29 33.79
CA ASP A 8 17.30 10.09 34.27
C ASP A 8 16.75 8.80 33.65
N GLY A 9 15.59 8.88 32.99
CA GLY A 9 14.96 7.76 32.31
C GLY A 9 14.44 6.69 33.28
N LEU A 10 14.08 5.52 32.74
CA LEU A 10 13.50 4.44 33.52
C LEU A 10 14.47 3.88 34.58
N VAL A 11 14.04 3.85 35.84
CA VAL A 11 14.81 3.27 36.94
C VAL A 11 14.85 1.75 36.79
N LYS A 12 15.94 1.23 36.22
CA LYS A 12 16.10 -0.18 35.81
C LYS A 12 15.89 -1.18 36.96
N SER A 13 16.47 -0.93 38.13
CA SER A 13 16.37 -1.84 39.28
C SER A 13 14.94 -2.01 39.80
N ASP A 14 14.14 -0.93 39.75
CA ASP A 14 12.72 -1.01 40.07
C ASP A 14 11.90 -1.68 38.97
N MET A 15 12.31 -1.47 37.71
CA MET A 15 11.66 -2.09 36.57
C MET A 15 11.83 -3.62 36.61
N GLU A 16 13.03 -4.12 36.91
CA GLU A 16 13.27 -5.56 37.07
C GLU A 16 12.38 -6.17 38.16
N LYS A 17 12.22 -5.48 39.31
CA LYS A 17 11.29 -5.91 40.37
C LYS A 17 9.84 -5.90 39.90
N LEU A 18 9.43 -4.89 39.14
CA LEU A 18 8.08 -4.79 38.59
C LEU A 18 7.81 -5.89 37.57
N THR A 19 8.76 -6.17 36.67
CA THR A 19 8.68 -7.27 35.70
C THR A 19 8.58 -8.61 36.42
N PHE A 20 9.42 -8.86 37.43
CA PHE A 20 9.35 -10.08 38.23
C PHE A 20 7.99 -10.24 38.93
N TYR A 21 7.47 -9.15 39.50
CA TYR A 21 6.16 -9.12 40.13
C TYR A 21 5.04 -9.41 39.12
N ALA A 22 5.08 -8.77 37.96
CA ALA A 22 4.08 -8.91 36.90
C ALA A 22 4.06 -10.34 36.30
N VAL A 23 5.23 -10.96 36.12
CA VAL A 23 5.36 -12.35 35.66
C VAL A 23 4.89 -13.33 36.74
N SER A 24 5.16 -13.06 38.02
CA SER A 24 4.78 -13.93 39.13
C SER A 24 3.28 -13.87 39.48
N ALA A 25 2.63 -12.72 39.22
CA ALA A 25 1.23 -12.48 39.53
C ALA A 25 0.50 -11.84 38.32
N PRO A 26 0.21 -12.62 37.26
CA PRO A 26 -0.36 -12.10 36.01
C PRO A 26 -1.72 -11.40 36.18
N GLU A 27 -2.50 -11.76 37.20
CA GLU A 27 -3.78 -11.11 37.52
C GLU A 27 -3.64 -9.65 37.97
N LYS A 28 -2.43 -9.21 38.33
CA LYS A 28 -2.13 -7.81 38.68
C LYS A 28 -1.78 -6.97 37.47
N LEU A 29 -1.46 -7.60 36.34
CA LEU A 29 -0.99 -6.94 35.13
C LEU A 29 -2.01 -5.93 34.60
N ASP A 30 -3.30 -6.27 34.66
CA ASP A 30 -4.39 -5.37 34.29
C ASP A 30 -4.37 -4.05 35.09
N ARG A 31 -4.25 -4.13 36.42
CA ARG A 31 -4.18 -2.95 37.29
C ARG A 31 -2.94 -2.10 37.03
N ILE A 32 -1.80 -2.75 36.76
CA ILE A 32 -0.55 -2.06 36.39
C ILE A 32 -0.74 -1.31 35.07
N GLY A 33 -1.32 -1.97 34.06
CA GLY A 33 -1.64 -1.37 32.77
C GLY A 33 -2.58 -0.15 32.90
N ALA A 34 -3.67 -0.30 33.64
CA ALA A 34 -4.63 0.80 33.86
C ALA A 34 -3.99 2.01 34.56
N TYR A 35 -3.17 1.77 35.59
CA TYR A 35 -2.45 2.84 36.29
C TYR A 35 -1.46 3.57 35.37
N LEU A 36 -0.69 2.83 34.57
CA LEU A 36 0.24 3.42 33.60
C LEU A 36 -0.51 4.22 32.53
N ALA A 37 -1.67 3.73 32.06
CA ALA A 37 -2.49 4.42 31.08
C ALA A 37 -3.06 5.75 31.59
N GLU A 38 -3.59 5.77 32.82
CA GLU A 38 -4.08 6.99 33.45
C GLU A 38 -2.94 8.00 33.66
N ARG A 39 -1.79 7.52 34.15
CA ARG A 39 -0.61 8.36 34.38
C ARG A 39 -0.07 8.97 33.09
N LEU A 40 0.11 8.16 32.04
CA LEU A 40 0.56 8.63 30.73
C LEU A 40 -0.40 9.67 30.17
N THR A 41 -1.71 9.42 30.23
CA THR A 41 -2.73 10.35 29.74
C THR A 41 -2.61 11.72 30.41
N ARG A 42 -2.44 11.73 31.74
CA ARG A 42 -2.22 12.95 32.51
C ARG A 42 -0.91 13.64 32.16
N ASP A 43 0.16 12.89 31.93
CA ASP A 43 1.49 13.45 31.63
C ASP A 43 1.59 14.01 30.20
N VAL A 44 0.87 13.41 29.24
CA VAL A 44 0.68 13.96 27.89
C VAL A 44 -0.04 15.32 27.96
N VAL A 45 -1.16 15.42 28.69
CA VAL A 45 -1.91 16.67 28.84
C VAL A 45 -1.09 17.76 29.54
N ARG A 46 -0.18 17.39 30.43
CA ARG A 46 0.70 18.33 31.15
C ARG A 46 2.02 18.63 30.42
N HIS A 47 2.21 18.12 29.21
CA HIS A 47 3.45 18.26 28.43
C HIS A 47 4.72 17.78 29.18
N ARG A 48 4.58 16.74 30.02
CA ARG A 48 5.70 16.15 30.76
C ARG A 48 6.26 14.94 30.03
N TYR A 49 6.82 15.16 28.85
CA TYR A 49 7.16 14.09 27.92
C TYR A 49 8.21 13.11 28.45
N GLY A 50 9.18 13.53 29.28
CA GLY A 50 10.14 12.61 29.89
C GLY A 50 9.48 11.46 30.67
N TYR A 51 8.42 11.75 31.43
CA TYR A 51 7.65 10.70 32.12
C TYR A 51 6.78 9.87 31.17
N VAL A 52 6.35 10.43 30.04
CA VAL A 52 5.64 9.69 28.98
C VAL A 52 6.58 8.65 28.35
N PHE A 53 7.82 9.02 28.04
CA PHE A 53 8.86 8.09 27.58
C PHE A 53 9.10 6.97 28.59
N THR A 54 9.26 7.31 29.88
CA THR A 54 9.44 6.30 30.94
C THR A 54 8.25 5.35 31.04
N ALA A 55 7.02 5.86 30.94
CA ALA A 55 5.81 5.05 31.01
C ALA A 55 5.71 4.07 29.83
N MET A 56 6.01 4.52 28.62
CA MET A 56 6.02 3.66 27.43
C MET A 56 7.14 2.62 27.46
N GLU A 57 8.34 3.00 27.90
CA GLU A 57 9.46 2.06 28.01
C GLU A 57 9.15 0.95 29.03
N ALA A 58 8.60 1.30 30.19
CA ALA A 58 8.15 0.32 31.17
C ALA A 58 7.09 -0.62 30.59
N LEU A 59 6.14 -0.07 29.85
CA LEU A 59 5.04 -0.82 29.26
C LEU A 59 5.53 -1.78 28.16
N ASP A 60 6.44 -1.35 27.30
CA ASP A 60 7.09 -2.19 26.29
C ASP A 60 7.83 -3.36 26.96
N GLN A 61 8.56 -3.12 28.05
CA GLN A 61 9.28 -4.18 28.76
C GLN A 61 8.31 -5.19 29.41
N LEU A 62 7.22 -4.72 30.00
CA LEU A 62 6.18 -5.61 30.54
C LEU A 62 5.50 -6.43 29.45
N LEU A 63 5.19 -5.80 28.31
CA LEU A 63 4.59 -6.46 27.17
C LEU A 63 5.49 -7.56 26.60
N MET A 64 6.80 -7.32 26.53
CA MET A 64 7.78 -8.30 26.03
C MET A 64 8.17 -9.36 27.06
N ALA A 65 7.85 -9.19 28.34
CA ALA A 65 8.18 -10.15 29.40
C ALA A 65 7.00 -11.04 29.78
N CYS A 66 5.77 -10.52 29.68
CA CYS A 66 4.55 -11.23 30.02
C CYS A 66 3.94 -11.85 28.77
N HIS A 67 3.59 -13.13 28.84
CA HIS A 67 3.23 -13.97 27.68
C HIS A 67 2.09 -14.95 28.04
N SER A 68 1.22 -14.55 28.98
CA SER A 68 0.18 -15.43 29.54
C SER A 68 -1.21 -15.10 28.99
N GLN A 69 -2.15 -16.04 29.11
CA GLN A 69 -3.56 -15.84 28.69
C GLN A 69 -4.25 -14.62 29.36
N SER A 70 -3.70 -14.14 30.49
CA SER A 70 -4.20 -12.97 31.22
C SER A 70 -3.71 -11.62 30.68
N ILE A 71 -2.94 -11.61 29.58
CA ILE A 71 -2.40 -10.38 28.99
C ILE A 71 -3.47 -9.52 28.30
N LYS A 72 -4.65 -10.06 27.98
CA LYS A 72 -5.65 -9.36 27.14
C LYS A 72 -6.04 -7.97 27.66
N PRO A 73 -6.45 -7.79 28.93
CA PRO A 73 -6.81 -6.46 29.45
C PRO A 73 -5.61 -5.50 29.50
N PHE A 74 -4.41 -6.04 29.73
CA PHE A 74 -3.18 -5.28 29.65
C PHE A 74 -2.89 -4.77 28.24
N VAL A 75 -3.10 -5.61 27.21
CA VAL A 75 -2.98 -5.17 25.80
C VAL A 75 -4.01 -4.08 25.48
N GLU A 76 -5.22 -4.13 26.02
CA GLU A 76 -6.19 -3.05 25.84
C GLU A 76 -5.70 -1.71 26.42
N SER A 77 -5.14 -1.74 27.63
CA SER A 77 -4.51 -0.57 28.24
C SER A 77 -3.32 -0.07 27.42
N PHE A 78 -2.51 -0.99 26.88
CA PHE A 78 -1.39 -0.67 26.00
C PHE A 78 -1.85 0.01 24.71
N LEU A 79 -2.82 -0.57 24.00
CA LEU A 79 -3.35 0.02 22.77
C LEU A 79 -4.02 1.37 23.04
N HIS A 80 -4.63 1.57 24.21
CA HIS A 80 -5.15 2.88 24.60
C HIS A 80 -4.04 3.93 24.77
N MET A 81 -2.93 3.57 25.43
CA MET A 81 -1.78 4.45 25.58
C MET A 81 -1.17 4.82 24.22
N VAL A 82 -0.93 3.82 23.36
CA VAL A 82 -0.44 4.04 21.99
C VAL A 82 -1.40 4.99 21.24
N ALA A 83 -2.70 4.73 21.29
CA ALA A 83 -3.68 5.58 20.62
C ALA A 83 -3.59 7.04 21.09
N LYS A 84 -3.41 7.26 22.41
CA LYS A 84 -3.27 8.60 22.98
C LYS A 84 -2.03 9.33 22.47
N LEU A 85 -0.92 8.62 22.29
CA LEU A 85 0.30 9.19 21.73
C LEU A 85 0.13 9.58 20.27
N LEU A 86 -0.50 8.72 19.46
CA LEU A 86 -0.76 8.99 18.04
C LEU A 86 -1.73 10.18 17.84
N GLU A 87 -2.63 10.43 18.78
CA GLU A 87 -3.56 11.58 18.78
C GLU A 87 -2.90 12.91 19.16
N SER A 88 -1.76 12.89 19.86
CA SER A 88 -1.16 14.09 20.45
C SER A 88 -0.72 15.14 19.42
N GLY A 89 -0.49 14.73 18.17
CA GLY A 89 0.02 15.59 17.10
C GLY A 89 1.49 15.94 17.23
N ASP A 90 2.13 15.57 18.34
CA ASP A 90 3.56 15.76 18.58
C ASP A 90 4.35 14.67 17.83
N PRO A 91 5.31 15.03 16.95
CA PRO A 91 6.05 14.06 16.15
C PRO A 91 6.80 13.03 17.00
N GLN A 92 7.41 13.43 18.11
CA GLN A 92 8.18 12.53 18.97
C GLN A 92 7.26 11.51 19.65
N LEU A 93 6.09 11.96 20.12
CA LEU A 93 5.10 11.05 20.70
C LEU A 93 4.49 10.12 19.65
N GLN A 94 4.25 10.59 18.43
CA GLN A 94 3.77 9.75 17.32
C GLN A 94 4.78 8.65 16.96
N VAL A 95 6.06 9.00 16.86
CA VAL A 95 7.14 8.04 16.62
C VAL A 95 7.26 7.04 17.78
N LEU A 96 7.21 7.51 19.03
CA LEU A 96 7.25 6.66 20.22
C LEU A 96 6.10 5.65 20.23
N GLY A 97 4.86 6.12 20.05
CA GLY A 97 3.68 5.26 20.02
C GLY A 97 3.74 4.23 18.89
N THR A 98 4.19 4.65 17.70
CA THR A 98 4.40 3.75 16.56
C THR A 98 5.44 2.67 16.88
N ASN A 99 6.60 3.05 17.43
CA ASN A 99 7.67 2.10 17.73
C ASN A 99 7.21 1.05 18.74
N SER A 100 6.48 1.46 19.79
CA SER A 100 5.85 0.53 20.74
C SER A 100 4.84 -0.39 20.05
N PHE A 101 3.97 0.16 19.19
CA PHE A 101 3.01 -0.65 18.43
C PHE A 101 3.68 -1.68 17.52
N VAL A 102 4.80 -1.32 16.87
CA VAL A 102 5.58 -2.25 16.03
C VAL A 102 6.20 -3.37 16.88
N LYS A 103 6.72 -3.06 18.07
CA LYS A 103 7.18 -4.10 19.01
C LYS A 103 6.05 -5.07 19.36
N PHE A 104 4.89 -4.55 19.72
CA PHE A 104 3.68 -5.34 19.94
C PHE A 104 3.30 -6.20 18.72
N ALA A 105 3.36 -5.64 17.52
CA ALA A 105 3.01 -6.31 16.29
C ALA A 105 3.91 -7.51 15.97
N ASN A 106 5.16 -7.50 16.43
CA ASN A 106 6.14 -8.57 16.21
C ASN A 106 6.05 -9.72 17.24
N ILE A 107 5.20 -9.63 18.26
CA ILE A 107 4.99 -10.72 19.21
C ILE A 107 4.12 -11.79 18.53
N GLU A 108 4.62 -13.02 18.37
CA GLU A 108 3.95 -14.09 17.59
C GLU A 108 2.76 -14.76 18.30
N GLU A 109 2.50 -14.44 19.56
CA GLU A 109 1.42 -15.08 20.34
C GLU A 109 0.02 -14.85 19.77
N ASP A 110 -0.88 -15.83 19.96
CA ASP A 110 -2.34 -15.80 19.71
C ASP A 110 -3.03 -14.71 20.54
N THR A 111 -2.72 -13.48 20.18
CA THR A 111 -3.31 -12.29 20.75
C THR A 111 -4.66 -12.11 20.04
N PRO A 112 -5.78 -11.96 20.78
CA PRO A 112 -7.08 -11.74 20.16
C PRO A 112 -7.06 -10.57 19.19
N SER A 113 -7.73 -10.69 18.06
CA SER A 113 -7.81 -9.58 17.12
C SER A 113 -8.70 -8.45 17.65
N TYR A 114 -8.07 -7.32 17.99
CA TYR A 114 -8.73 -6.09 18.45
C TYR A 114 -9.29 -5.26 17.28
N HIS A 115 -10.02 -5.90 16.34
CA HIS A 115 -10.46 -5.31 15.06
C HIS A 115 -11.00 -3.87 15.17
N ARG A 116 -11.96 -3.60 16.07
CA ARG A 116 -12.55 -2.24 16.23
C ARG A 116 -11.53 -1.17 16.63
N ARG A 117 -10.46 -1.57 17.32
CA ARG A 117 -9.38 -0.66 17.69
C ARG A 117 -8.41 -0.45 16.53
N TYR A 118 -8.22 -1.46 15.69
CA TYR A 118 -7.43 -1.33 14.47
C TYR A 118 -8.04 -0.36 13.46
N ASP A 119 -9.36 -0.16 13.42
CA ASP A 119 -9.98 0.90 12.60
C ASP A 119 -9.37 2.29 12.87
N PHE A 120 -9.19 2.59 14.16
CA PHE A 120 -8.54 3.81 14.61
C PHE A 120 -7.06 3.82 14.20
N PHE A 121 -6.31 2.74 14.43
CA PHE A 121 -4.90 2.67 14.07
C PHE A 121 -4.66 2.80 12.56
N VAL A 122 -5.43 2.09 11.74
CA VAL A 122 -5.42 2.22 10.28
C VAL A 122 -5.64 3.67 9.88
N SER A 123 -6.65 4.33 10.46
CA SER A 123 -6.96 5.72 10.13
C SER A 123 -5.84 6.69 10.56
N ARG A 124 -5.26 6.51 11.75
CA ARG A 124 -4.18 7.37 12.26
C ARG A 124 -2.87 7.15 11.53
N PHE A 125 -2.44 5.91 11.32
CA PHE A 125 -1.21 5.61 10.60
C PHE A 125 -1.29 6.03 9.13
N SER A 126 -2.44 5.85 8.48
CA SER A 126 -2.69 6.39 7.13
C SER A 126 -2.58 7.92 7.10
N ALA A 127 -3.14 8.62 8.09
CA ALA A 127 -3.00 10.08 8.17
C ALA A 127 -1.54 10.52 8.34
N MET A 128 -0.74 9.79 9.13
CA MET A 128 0.70 10.04 9.30
C MET A 128 1.48 9.83 8.00
N CYS A 129 1.12 8.84 7.18
CA CYS A 129 1.69 8.64 5.84
C CYS A 129 1.49 9.84 4.90
N HIS A 130 0.49 10.68 5.16
CA HIS A 130 0.20 11.90 4.41
C HIS A 130 0.62 13.17 5.15
N SER A 131 1.54 13.09 6.11
CA SER A 131 2.03 14.27 6.84
C SER A 131 2.57 15.34 5.88
N CYS A 132 2.15 16.58 6.14
CA CYS A 132 2.55 17.79 5.43
C CYS A 132 3.34 18.75 6.35
N HIS A 133 4.05 18.21 7.36
CA HIS A 133 4.83 19.01 8.30
C HIS A 133 5.85 19.92 7.57
N ASP A 134 6.06 21.15 8.02
CA ASP A 134 6.90 22.13 7.31
C ASP A 134 8.36 21.66 7.18
N ASP A 135 8.91 21.14 8.27
CA ASP A 135 10.23 20.53 8.32
C ASP A 135 10.25 19.16 7.61
N LEU A 136 11.17 18.99 6.65
CA LEU A 136 11.30 17.80 5.83
C LEU A 136 11.75 16.56 6.62
N GLU A 137 12.68 16.72 7.57
CA GLU A 137 13.18 15.62 8.40
C GLU A 137 12.04 15.09 9.28
N ILE A 138 11.35 16.00 9.98
CA ILE A 138 10.20 15.66 10.83
C ILE A 138 9.06 15.07 9.98
N ARG A 139 8.81 15.61 8.78
CA ARG A 139 7.82 15.06 7.84
C ARG A 139 8.17 13.62 7.48
N ASN A 140 9.42 13.34 7.16
CA ASN A 140 9.88 12.00 6.82
C ASN A 140 9.78 11.06 8.02
N GLU A 141 10.18 11.49 9.22
CA GLU A 141 10.02 10.70 10.45
C GLU A 141 8.56 10.30 10.71
N ILE A 142 7.62 11.24 10.58
CA ILE A 142 6.19 10.97 10.76
C ILE A 142 5.69 9.99 9.69
N ARG A 143 6.10 10.16 8.42
CA ARG A 143 5.70 9.27 7.32
C ARG A 143 6.25 7.86 7.50
N ILE A 144 7.53 7.73 7.86
CA ILE A 144 8.18 6.45 8.19
C ILE A 144 7.45 5.78 9.35
N ALA A 145 7.11 6.53 10.41
CA ALA A 145 6.31 6.02 11.50
C ALA A 145 4.92 5.55 11.02
N GLY A 146 4.23 6.33 10.19
CA GLY A 146 2.96 5.91 9.60
C GLY A 146 3.05 4.59 8.84
N ILE A 147 4.07 4.43 7.98
CA ILE A 147 4.28 3.22 7.19
C ILE A 147 4.57 2.01 8.08
N ARG A 148 5.47 2.15 9.07
CA ARG A 148 5.79 1.09 10.04
C ARG A 148 4.56 0.71 10.86
N GLY A 149 3.73 1.68 11.24
CA GLY A 149 2.46 1.45 11.92
C GLY A 149 1.49 0.62 11.08
N ILE A 150 1.27 0.99 9.81
CA ILE A 150 0.48 0.20 8.85
C ILE A 150 1.04 -1.21 8.74
N GLN A 151 2.36 -1.36 8.56
CA GLN A 151 3.01 -2.67 8.47
C GLN A 151 2.75 -3.54 9.70
N GLY A 152 2.79 -2.95 10.91
CA GLY A 152 2.44 -3.63 12.15
C GLY A 152 0.98 -4.10 12.18
N VAL A 153 0.04 -3.28 11.69
CA VAL A 153 -1.39 -3.66 11.59
C VAL A 153 -1.54 -4.83 10.61
N VAL A 154 -0.89 -4.77 9.45
CA VAL A 154 -0.90 -5.84 8.44
C VAL A 154 -0.39 -7.16 9.05
N ARG A 155 0.71 -7.14 9.80
CA ARG A 155 1.25 -8.34 10.46
C ARG A 155 0.27 -8.97 11.46
N LYS A 156 -0.40 -8.16 12.26
CA LYS A 156 -1.31 -8.65 13.32
C LYS A 156 -2.67 -9.09 12.83
N THR A 157 -3.14 -8.59 11.69
CA THR A 157 -4.54 -8.78 11.27
C THR A 157 -4.74 -9.75 10.13
N VAL A 158 -3.70 -10.05 9.33
CA VAL A 158 -3.88 -10.87 8.13
C VAL A 158 -3.87 -12.38 8.40
N ASN A 159 -3.36 -12.83 9.56
CA ASN A 159 -3.30 -14.25 9.92
C ASN A 159 -4.57 -14.79 10.60
N ASP A 160 -5.56 -13.95 10.92
CA ASP A 160 -6.77 -14.37 11.64
C ASP A 160 -7.90 -14.69 10.64
N GLU A 161 -8.04 -15.97 10.27
CA GLU A 161 -8.96 -16.46 9.23
C GLU A 161 -10.46 -16.31 9.59
N LEU A 162 -10.80 -15.96 10.84
CA LEU A 162 -12.16 -16.15 11.36
C LEU A 162 -13.04 -14.90 11.39
N ARG A 163 -12.55 -13.66 11.27
CA ARG A 163 -13.37 -12.43 11.41
C ARG A 163 -12.84 -11.21 10.63
N ALA A 164 -13.78 -10.29 10.32
CA ALA A 164 -13.63 -8.98 9.65
C ALA A 164 -12.19 -8.60 9.30
N THR A 165 -11.81 -8.92 8.07
CA THR A 165 -10.44 -8.85 7.62
C THR A 165 -10.04 -7.41 7.35
N ILE A 166 -8.77 -7.07 7.59
CA ILE A 166 -8.16 -5.82 7.11
C ILE A 166 -8.42 -5.56 5.61
N TRP A 167 -8.81 -6.59 4.87
CA TRP A 167 -9.19 -6.56 3.46
C TRP A 167 -10.52 -5.88 3.17
N GLU A 168 -11.30 -5.46 4.17
CA GLU A 168 -12.51 -4.69 3.92
C GLU A 168 -12.19 -3.35 3.25
N PRO A 169 -13.03 -2.87 2.30
CA PRO A 169 -12.79 -1.62 1.58
C PRO A 169 -12.51 -0.43 2.50
N GLN A 170 -13.20 -0.33 3.64
CA GLN A 170 -13.01 0.75 4.62
C GLN A 170 -11.56 0.91 5.15
N HIS A 171 -10.77 -0.17 5.13
CA HIS A 171 -9.36 -0.17 5.52
C HIS A 171 -8.46 -0.07 4.29
N MET A 172 -8.72 -0.89 3.26
CA MET A 172 -7.91 -0.93 2.04
C MET A 172 -7.90 0.41 1.29
N ASP A 173 -9.03 1.14 1.28
CA ASP A 173 -9.17 2.47 0.70
C ASP A 173 -8.35 3.56 1.44
N LYS A 174 -7.77 3.23 2.61
CA LYS A 174 -6.84 4.09 3.34
C LYS A 174 -5.41 3.59 3.23
N ILE A 175 -5.21 2.28 3.43
CA ILE A 175 -3.89 1.64 3.46
C ILE A 175 -3.21 1.74 2.10
N VAL A 176 -3.87 1.28 1.03
CA VAL A 176 -3.24 1.20 -0.29
C VAL A 176 -2.88 2.59 -0.82
N PRO A 177 -3.76 3.60 -0.82
CA PRO A 177 -3.38 4.95 -1.25
C PRO A 177 -2.26 5.58 -0.40
N SER A 178 -2.22 5.30 0.91
CA SER A 178 -1.15 5.80 1.80
C SER A 178 0.22 5.25 1.43
N LEU A 179 0.28 3.95 1.11
CA LEU A 179 1.52 3.30 0.66
C LEU A 179 1.92 3.82 -0.73
N LEU A 180 0.98 3.90 -1.67
CA LEU A 180 1.25 4.39 -3.03
C LEU A 180 1.75 5.84 -3.02
N PHE A 181 1.15 6.70 -2.19
CA PHE A 181 1.59 8.10 -2.04
C PHE A 181 3.04 8.21 -1.60
N ASN A 182 3.52 7.32 -0.72
CA ASN A 182 4.92 7.31 -0.28
C ASN A 182 5.85 6.58 -1.25
N MET A 183 5.34 5.60 -2.02
CA MET A 183 6.10 4.92 -3.08
C MET A 183 6.34 5.82 -4.29
N GLN A 184 5.42 6.74 -4.57
CA GLN A 184 5.60 7.73 -5.62
C GLN A 184 6.84 8.54 -5.23
N LYS A 185 7.93 8.38 -6.00
CA LYS A 185 9.15 9.16 -5.80
C LYS A 185 8.74 10.63 -5.74
N THR A 186 8.80 11.25 -4.57
CA THR A 186 8.97 12.69 -4.48
C THR A 186 10.38 12.95 -5.00
N GLU A 187 10.53 12.93 -6.33
CA GLU A 187 11.62 13.62 -6.97
C GLU A 187 11.41 15.09 -6.62
N ASP A 188 12.13 15.56 -5.60
CA ASP A 188 12.32 16.98 -5.43
C ASP A 188 12.84 17.52 -6.77
N PRO A 189 12.16 18.52 -7.37
CA PRO A 189 12.62 19.16 -8.61
C PRO A 189 14.01 19.82 -8.48
N ASP A 190 14.59 19.86 -7.28
CA ASP A 190 15.93 20.38 -6.98
C ASP A 190 16.89 19.23 -6.64
N GLY A 191 17.14 18.36 -7.63
CA GLY A 191 18.33 17.51 -7.68
C GLY A 191 19.63 18.32 -7.83
N ARG A 192 19.80 19.38 -7.03
CA ARG A 192 21.07 20.07 -6.88
C ARG A 192 21.98 19.17 -6.08
N ILE A 193 23.05 18.77 -6.75
CA ILE A 193 24.29 18.23 -6.21
C ILE A 193 24.65 19.02 -4.94
N GLY A 194 24.22 18.50 -3.79
CA GLY A 194 24.72 18.89 -2.48
C GLY A 194 26.05 18.18 -2.23
N PRO A 195 26.96 18.74 -1.40
CA PRO A 195 28.25 18.12 -1.13
C PRO A 195 28.03 16.73 -0.50
N PRO A 196 28.96 15.77 -0.70
CA PRO A 196 28.82 14.41 -0.20
C PRO A 196 28.58 14.42 1.31
N ALA A 197 27.51 13.73 1.72
CA ALA A 197 27.13 13.57 3.12
C ALA A 197 28.31 13.03 3.95
N SER A 198 28.48 13.59 5.13
CA SER A 198 29.52 13.19 6.09
C SER A 198 29.28 11.77 6.59
N PRO A 199 30.35 11.00 6.93
CA PRO A 199 30.23 9.60 7.31
C PRO A 199 29.87 9.45 8.80
N SER A 200 28.71 9.96 9.22
CA SER A 200 28.08 9.58 10.49
C SER A 200 26.92 8.66 10.17
N GLY A 201 27.14 7.37 10.40
CA GLY A 201 26.25 6.30 10.02
C GLY A 201 24.97 6.24 10.84
N GLU A 202 23.85 6.44 10.17
CA GLU A 202 22.63 5.63 10.25
C GLU A 202 22.09 5.66 8.81
N LYS A 203 21.76 4.51 8.21
CA LYS A 203 21.14 4.50 6.87
C LYS A 203 19.79 5.18 7.02
N GLU A 204 19.68 6.44 6.62
CA GLU A 204 18.42 7.16 6.59
C GLU A 204 17.41 6.31 5.81
N GLU A 205 16.40 5.78 6.51
CA GLU A 205 15.47 4.83 5.92
C GLU A 205 14.58 5.55 4.91
N ASN A 206 14.70 5.17 3.64
CA ASN A 206 13.91 5.80 2.59
C ASN A 206 12.42 5.41 2.72
N PRO A 207 11.49 6.38 2.91
CA PRO A 207 10.06 6.09 3.07
C PRO A 207 9.46 5.37 1.86
N ALA A 208 9.96 5.61 0.64
CA ALA A 208 9.48 4.94 -0.56
C ALA A 208 9.80 3.44 -0.55
N VAL A 209 11.00 3.06 -0.10
CA VAL A 209 11.43 1.65 0.00
C VAL A 209 10.64 0.94 1.10
N LEU A 210 10.40 1.60 2.23
CA LEU A 210 9.57 1.06 3.30
C LEU A 210 8.12 0.87 2.85
N ALA A 211 7.54 1.84 2.15
CA ALA A 211 6.17 1.77 1.65
C ALA A 211 6.01 0.63 0.63
N GLU A 212 6.97 0.47 -0.29
CA GLU A 212 6.99 -0.66 -1.22
C GLU A 212 7.08 -1.99 -0.45
N ASN A 213 8.01 -2.12 0.49
CA ASN A 213 8.16 -3.35 1.29
C ASN A 213 6.88 -3.69 2.07
N CYS A 214 6.22 -2.68 2.66
CA CYS A 214 4.93 -2.86 3.33
C CYS A 214 3.83 -3.28 2.35
N PHE A 215 3.80 -2.72 1.14
CA PHE A 215 2.82 -3.08 0.12
C PHE A 215 3.04 -4.51 -0.38
N ARG A 216 4.30 -4.91 -0.61
CA ARG A 216 4.67 -6.29 -0.93
C ARG A 216 4.24 -7.26 0.18
N GLU A 217 4.49 -6.88 1.42
CA GLU A 217 4.15 -7.67 2.60
C GLU A 217 2.63 -7.88 2.74
N LEU A 218 1.83 -6.85 2.49
CA LEU A 218 0.37 -6.92 2.44
C LEU A 218 -0.08 -7.90 1.34
N LEU A 219 0.36 -7.68 0.09
CA LEU A 219 -0.07 -8.45 -1.07
C LEU A 219 0.35 -9.92 -1.03
N ALA A 220 1.49 -10.23 -0.42
CA ALA A 220 1.95 -11.61 -0.23
C ALA A 220 0.98 -12.49 0.57
N ARG A 221 0.10 -11.85 1.36
CA ARG A 221 -0.92 -12.53 2.16
C ARG A 221 -2.34 -12.39 1.60
N ALA A 222 -2.51 -11.74 0.45
CA ALA A 222 -3.81 -11.61 -0.20
C ALA A 222 -4.29 -12.97 -0.73
N THR A 223 -5.50 -13.36 -0.35
CA THR A 223 -6.20 -14.52 -0.92
C THR A 223 -7.07 -14.10 -2.10
N TYR A 224 -7.56 -15.08 -2.87
CA TYR A 224 -8.37 -14.83 -4.06
C TYR A 224 -9.52 -13.84 -3.83
N GLY A 225 -10.33 -14.04 -2.78
CA GLY A 225 -11.50 -13.18 -2.50
C GLY A 225 -11.16 -11.76 -2.07
N ASN A 226 -9.95 -11.53 -1.56
CA ASN A 226 -9.51 -10.23 -1.04
C ASN A 226 -8.70 -9.42 -2.06
N MET A 227 -8.25 -10.05 -3.15
CA MET A 227 -7.39 -9.43 -4.14
C MET A 227 -8.05 -8.21 -4.81
N SER A 228 -9.34 -8.29 -5.12
CA SER A 228 -10.09 -7.15 -5.70
C SER A 228 -10.08 -5.92 -4.77
N ASN A 229 -10.21 -6.13 -3.45
CA ASN A 229 -10.16 -5.04 -2.47
C ASN A 229 -8.75 -4.43 -2.34
N ALA A 230 -7.69 -5.18 -2.66
CA ALA A 230 -6.33 -4.68 -2.67
C ALA A 230 -5.99 -3.91 -3.96
N VAL A 231 -6.49 -4.37 -5.12
CA VAL A 231 -6.16 -3.81 -6.44
C VAL A 231 -7.03 -2.60 -6.80
N ARG A 232 -8.32 -2.60 -6.47
CA ARG A 232 -9.23 -1.48 -6.81
C ARG A 232 -8.78 -0.11 -6.28
N PRO A 233 -8.30 0.02 -5.04
CA PRO A 233 -7.77 1.29 -4.55
C PRO A 233 -6.54 1.77 -5.33
N VAL A 234 -5.76 0.87 -5.93
CA VAL A 234 -4.63 1.22 -6.80
C VAL A 234 -5.13 1.94 -8.05
N PHE A 235 -6.15 1.39 -8.72
CA PHE A 235 -6.77 2.05 -9.88
C PHE A 235 -7.33 3.43 -9.52
N ALA A 236 -8.03 3.53 -8.39
CA ALA A 236 -8.60 4.79 -7.91
C ALA A 236 -7.50 5.83 -7.64
N HIS A 237 -6.42 5.44 -6.97
CA HIS A 237 -5.27 6.32 -6.71
C HIS A 237 -4.62 6.80 -8.01
N LEU A 238 -4.30 5.88 -8.94
CA LEU A 238 -3.70 6.23 -10.23
C LEU A 238 -4.61 7.17 -11.05
N GLY A 239 -5.92 6.94 -11.03
CA GLY A 239 -6.91 7.80 -11.69
C GLY A 239 -6.99 9.20 -11.07
N HIS A 240 -7.17 9.29 -9.75
CA HIS A 240 -7.31 10.58 -9.05
C HIS A 240 -6.05 11.45 -9.14
N HIS A 241 -4.87 10.84 -9.11
CA HIS A 241 -3.59 11.55 -9.20
C HIS A 241 -3.06 11.69 -10.64
N LYS A 242 -3.83 11.26 -11.65
CA LYS A 242 -3.47 11.31 -13.08
C LYS A 242 -2.14 10.61 -13.41
N LEU A 243 -1.86 9.48 -12.75
CA LEU A 243 -0.60 8.73 -12.85
C LEU A 243 -0.59 7.68 -13.98
N TRP A 244 -1.54 7.80 -14.91
CA TRP A 244 -1.59 7.01 -16.14
C TRP A 244 -0.84 7.67 -17.30
N ASP A 245 -0.44 8.94 -17.15
CA ASP A 245 0.34 9.70 -18.14
C ASP A 245 1.24 10.74 -17.42
N PRO A 246 2.56 10.47 -17.26
CA PRO A 246 3.29 9.27 -17.67
C PRO A 246 2.88 8.04 -16.85
N ASN A 247 2.98 6.84 -17.45
CA ASN A 247 2.54 5.58 -16.85
C ASN A 247 3.64 4.81 -16.10
N GLU A 248 4.83 5.38 -15.90
CA GLU A 248 5.97 4.70 -15.27
C GLU A 248 5.65 4.21 -13.86
N PHE A 249 4.99 5.07 -13.05
CA PHE A 249 4.59 4.71 -11.71
C PHE A 249 3.49 3.64 -11.70
N ALA A 250 2.49 3.75 -12.59
CA ALA A 250 1.47 2.72 -12.76
C ALA A 250 2.09 1.36 -13.08
N VAL A 251 3.03 1.30 -14.03
CA VAL A 251 3.77 0.09 -14.37
C VAL A 251 4.55 -0.44 -13.17
N HIS A 252 5.23 0.43 -12.41
CA HIS A 252 5.94 0.04 -11.19
C HIS A 252 5.00 -0.58 -10.16
N CYS A 253 3.86 0.05 -9.86
CA CYS A 253 2.86 -0.46 -8.92
C CYS A 253 2.39 -1.87 -9.30
N PHE A 254 2.05 -2.09 -10.58
CA PHE A 254 1.59 -3.40 -11.03
C PHE A 254 2.70 -4.45 -11.11
N LYS A 255 3.95 -4.06 -11.37
CA LYS A 255 5.10 -4.96 -11.20
C LYS A 255 5.24 -5.39 -9.73
N VAL A 256 5.17 -4.45 -8.79
CA VAL A 256 5.19 -4.75 -7.35
C VAL A 256 4.07 -5.73 -7.00
N ILE A 257 2.84 -5.50 -7.50
CA ILE A 257 1.70 -6.39 -7.27
C ILE A 257 1.99 -7.80 -7.81
N MET A 258 2.34 -7.91 -9.09
CA MET A 258 2.49 -9.20 -9.75
C MET A 258 3.67 -10.03 -9.19
N TYR A 259 4.73 -9.39 -8.70
CA TYR A 259 5.84 -10.10 -8.04
C TYR A 259 5.56 -10.51 -6.60
N SER A 260 4.57 -9.89 -5.94
CA SER A 260 4.30 -10.13 -4.52
C SER A 260 3.17 -11.12 -4.27
N ILE A 261 2.24 -11.28 -5.21
CA ILE A 261 1.14 -12.24 -5.08
C ILE A 261 1.58 -13.66 -5.43
N GLN A 262 0.83 -14.65 -4.94
CA GLN A 262 1.01 -16.03 -5.36
C GLN A 262 0.66 -16.19 -6.85
N ALA A 263 1.44 -16.98 -7.58
CA ALA A 263 1.28 -17.16 -9.03
C ALA A 263 -0.14 -17.61 -9.44
N GLN A 264 -0.82 -18.39 -8.59
CA GLN A 264 -2.19 -18.83 -8.82
C GLN A 264 -3.22 -17.70 -8.83
N TYR A 265 -2.93 -16.53 -8.27
CA TYR A 265 -3.84 -15.37 -8.25
C TYR A 265 -3.53 -14.34 -9.35
N SER A 266 -2.47 -14.55 -10.13
CA SER A 266 -2.06 -13.64 -11.22
C SER A 266 -3.17 -13.40 -12.26
N HIS A 267 -3.89 -14.45 -12.63
CA HIS A 267 -5.01 -14.37 -13.58
C HIS A 267 -6.13 -13.43 -13.10
N HIS A 268 -6.38 -13.39 -11.78
CA HIS A 268 -7.42 -12.52 -11.22
C HIS A 268 -7.02 -11.04 -11.28
N VAL A 269 -5.74 -10.72 -11.03
CA VAL A 269 -5.23 -9.35 -11.22
C VAL A 269 -5.34 -8.92 -12.68
N ILE A 270 -5.01 -9.81 -13.62
CA ILE A 270 -5.18 -9.54 -15.06
C ILE A 270 -6.65 -9.26 -15.40
N GLN A 271 -7.59 -10.02 -14.84
CA GLN A 271 -9.03 -9.77 -15.02
C GLN A 271 -9.46 -8.41 -14.48
N GLU A 272 -8.98 -8.01 -13.31
CA GLU A 272 -9.27 -6.67 -12.77
C GLU A 272 -8.70 -5.55 -13.65
N ILE A 273 -7.50 -5.74 -14.25
CA ILE A 273 -6.93 -4.78 -15.22
C ILE A 273 -7.79 -4.69 -16.49
N LEU A 274 -8.24 -5.83 -17.03
CA LEU A 274 -9.13 -5.87 -18.21
C LEU A 274 -10.47 -5.19 -17.92
N ALA A 275 -11.07 -5.46 -16.76
CA ALA A 275 -12.31 -4.84 -16.32
C ALA A 275 -12.15 -3.32 -16.15
N HIS A 276 -11.00 -2.88 -15.64
CA HIS A 276 -10.67 -1.46 -15.54
C HIS A 276 -10.53 -0.80 -16.91
N LEU A 277 -9.83 -1.44 -17.86
CA LEU A 277 -9.72 -0.97 -19.25
C LEU A 277 -11.10 -0.81 -19.91
N ASP A 278 -12.01 -1.78 -19.71
CA ASP A 278 -13.38 -1.72 -20.20
C ASP A 278 -14.20 -0.56 -19.60
N SER A 279 -13.95 -0.24 -18.33
CA SER A 279 -14.56 0.90 -17.63
C SER A 279 -14.02 2.24 -18.17
N CYS A 280 -12.73 2.28 -18.52
CA CYS A 280 -12.03 3.45 -19.07
C CYS A 280 -12.11 3.58 -20.60
N LYS A 281 -13.04 2.88 -21.27
CA LYS A 281 -13.15 2.88 -22.74
C LYS A 281 -13.37 4.25 -23.41
N ARG A 282 -13.79 5.27 -22.65
CA ARG A 282 -14.00 6.65 -23.12
C ARG A 282 -12.96 7.64 -22.59
N ASP A 283 -12.01 7.16 -21.78
CA ASP A 283 -10.94 8.00 -21.26
C ASP A 283 -9.94 8.35 -22.37
N SER A 284 -9.04 9.27 -22.06
CA SER A 284 -8.06 9.75 -23.03
C SER A 284 -7.26 8.58 -23.63
N PRO A 285 -6.85 8.67 -24.90
CA PRO A 285 -6.03 7.63 -25.52
C PRO A 285 -4.75 7.32 -24.71
N ARG A 286 -4.16 8.35 -24.07
CA ARG A 286 -3.00 8.21 -23.19
C ARG A 286 -3.29 7.34 -21.96
N VAL A 287 -4.42 7.55 -21.29
CA VAL A 287 -4.83 6.72 -20.15
C VAL A 287 -5.06 5.27 -20.58
N ARG A 288 -5.80 5.05 -21.68
CA ARG A 288 -6.04 3.71 -22.22
C ARG A 288 -4.73 3.01 -22.58
N ALA A 289 -3.82 3.68 -23.28
CA ALA A 289 -2.49 3.15 -23.60
C ALA A 289 -1.68 2.84 -22.34
N GLY A 290 -1.77 3.68 -21.30
CA GLY A 290 -1.18 3.43 -19.98
C GLY A 290 -1.66 2.14 -19.33
N ILE A 291 -2.98 1.90 -19.33
CA ILE A 291 -3.59 0.67 -18.81
C ILE A 291 -3.16 -0.55 -19.63
N ILE A 292 -3.10 -0.43 -20.96
CA ILE A 292 -2.64 -1.51 -21.86
C ILE A 292 -1.17 -1.86 -21.59
N GLN A 293 -0.31 -0.86 -21.34
CA GLN A 293 1.08 -1.11 -20.98
C GLN A 293 1.21 -1.83 -19.64
N VAL A 294 0.37 -1.48 -18.65
CA VAL A 294 0.28 -2.21 -17.38
C VAL A 294 -0.15 -3.66 -17.60
N LEU A 295 -1.15 -3.88 -18.45
CA LEU A 295 -1.61 -5.22 -18.83
C LEU A 295 -0.49 -6.04 -19.48
N LEU A 296 0.26 -5.46 -20.42
CA LEU A 296 1.40 -6.09 -21.07
C LEU A 296 2.43 -6.61 -20.06
N GLU A 297 2.81 -5.76 -19.10
CA GLU A 297 3.78 -6.11 -18.07
C GLU A 297 3.24 -7.17 -17.09
N ALA A 298 1.96 -7.10 -16.72
CA ALA A 298 1.34 -8.11 -15.87
C ALA A 298 1.28 -9.48 -16.56
N VAL A 299 0.87 -9.51 -17.83
CA VAL A 299 0.85 -10.71 -18.69
C VAL A 299 2.27 -11.27 -18.85
N ALA A 300 3.28 -10.42 -19.05
CA ALA A 300 4.67 -10.83 -19.17
C ALA A 300 5.20 -11.54 -17.91
N ILE A 301 4.80 -11.08 -16.73
CA ILE A 301 5.15 -11.72 -15.45
C ILE A 301 4.38 -13.04 -15.28
N ALA A 302 3.08 -13.06 -15.59
CA ALA A 302 2.22 -14.24 -15.43
C ALA A 302 2.52 -15.37 -16.43
N ALA A 303 3.04 -15.04 -17.62
CA ALA A 303 3.41 -16.00 -18.66
C ALA A 303 4.41 -17.07 -18.19
N LYS A 304 5.16 -16.78 -17.11
CA LYS A 304 6.10 -17.74 -16.50
C LYS A 304 5.43 -18.84 -15.67
N GLY A 305 4.11 -18.82 -15.46
CA GLY A 305 3.45 -19.78 -14.55
C GLY A 305 1.98 -20.12 -14.81
N SER A 306 1.07 -19.15 -14.95
CA SER A 306 -0.38 -19.40 -14.79
C SER A 306 -1.28 -18.58 -15.72
N ILE A 307 -0.93 -18.49 -17.01
CA ILE A 307 -1.66 -17.61 -17.94
C ILE A 307 -2.91 -18.23 -18.57
N GLY A 308 -2.96 -19.57 -18.61
CA GLY A 308 -3.94 -20.37 -19.37
C GLY A 308 -5.41 -19.92 -19.28
N PRO A 309 -5.98 -19.67 -18.08
CA PRO A 309 -7.40 -19.34 -17.94
C PRO A 309 -7.83 -18.01 -18.57
N THR A 310 -6.90 -17.06 -18.76
CA THR A 310 -7.23 -15.68 -19.17
C THR A 310 -6.83 -15.36 -20.60
N VAL A 311 -6.18 -16.29 -21.30
CA VAL A 311 -5.60 -16.04 -22.63
C VAL A 311 -6.65 -15.50 -23.60
N LEU A 312 -7.74 -16.23 -23.81
CA LEU A 312 -8.79 -15.84 -24.75
C LEU A 312 -9.47 -14.53 -24.34
N GLU A 313 -9.65 -14.31 -23.04
CA GLU A 313 -10.28 -13.10 -22.50
C GLU A 313 -9.42 -11.85 -22.77
N VAL A 314 -8.11 -11.96 -22.57
CA VAL A 314 -7.14 -10.90 -22.91
C VAL A 314 -7.21 -10.57 -24.40
N PHE A 315 -7.11 -11.57 -25.30
CA PHE A 315 -7.19 -11.31 -26.74
C PHE A 315 -8.53 -10.70 -27.16
N ASN A 316 -9.65 -11.24 -26.67
CA ASN A 316 -10.98 -10.75 -27.02
C ASN A 316 -11.16 -9.29 -26.58
N THR A 317 -10.71 -8.94 -25.38
CA THR A 317 -10.78 -7.58 -24.86
C THR A 317 -9.88 -6.63 -25.65
N LEU A 318 -8.63 -7.02 -25.92
CA LEU A 318 -7.69 -6.21 -26.71
C LEU A 318 -8.21 -5.96 -28.13
N LEU A 319 -8.73 -6.97 -28.83
CA LEU A 319 -9.30 -6.82 -30.17
C LEU A 319 -10.55 -5.93 -30.18
N LYS A 320 -11.40 -6.03 -29.13
CA LYS A 320 -12.55 -5.14 -28.94
C LYS A 320 -12.09 -3.69 -28.78
N HIS A 321 -11.08 -3.42 -27.94
CA HIS A 321 -10.53 -2.07 -27.76
C HIS A 321 -9.79 -1.55 -28.99
N LEU A 322 -9.15 -2.42 -29.77
CA LEU A 322 -8.53 -2.07 -31.04
C LEU A 322 -9.59 -1.59 -32.04
N SER A 323 -10.68 -2.35 -32.16
CA SER A 323 -11.81 -1.98 -33.03
C SER A 323 -12.42 -0.64 -32.61
N LEU A 324 -12.65 -0.45 -31.30
CA LEU A 324 -13.14 0.82 -30.75
C LEU A 324 -12.19 1.99 -31.05
N SER A 325 -10.88 1.81 -30.91
CA SER A 325 -9.89 2.85 -31.17
C SER A 325 -9.83 3.23 -32.66
N VAL A 326 -9.98 2.26 -33.56
CA VAL A 326 -10.10 2.51 -35.01
C VAL A 326 -11.40 3.27 -35.33
N ASP A 327 -12.52 2.91 -34.70
CA ASP A 327 -13.79 3.63 -34.87
C ASP A 327 -13.70 5.09 -34.40
N PHE A 328 -12.98 5.37 -33.31
CA PHE A 328 -12.73 6.74 -32.84
C PHE A 328 -11.87 7.56 -33.83
N GLU A 329 -10.81 6.96 -34.40
CA GLU A 329 -10.01 7.60 -35.47
C GLU A 329 -10.88 7.95 -36.68
N LEU A 330 -11.71 7.01 -37.15
CA LEU A 330 -12.58 7.20 -38.31
C LEU A 330 -13.68 8.24 -38.04
N GLY A 331 -14.23 8.27 -36.81
CA GLY A 331 -15.23 9.24 -36.37
C GLY A 331 -14.70 10.68 -36.36
N ASN A 332 -13.49 10.89 -35.84
CA ASN A 332 -12.83 12.21 -35.86
C ASN A 332 -12.57 12.70 -37.29
N THR A 333 -12.25 11.79 -38.20
CA THR A 333 -11.99 12.12 -39.61
C THR A 333 -13.26 12.54 -40.35
N ARG A 334 -14.44 11.99 -39.98
CA ARG A 334 -15.73 12.32 -40.61
C ARG A 334 -16.39 13.60 -40.06
N GLY A 335 -16.10 13.99 -38.82
CA GLY A 335 -16.67 15.20 -38.19
C GLY A 335 -16.01 16.53 -38.56
N GLY A 336 -14.86 16.51 -39.24
CA GLY A 336 -14.04 17.72 -39.52
C GLY A 336 -14.37 18.52 -40.79
N HIS A 337 -15.45 18.19 -41.52
CA HIS A 337 -15.79 18.84 -42.79
C HIS A 337 -16.80 20.00 -42.63
N GLY A 338 -16.48 20.95 -41.76
CA GLY A 338 -17.28 22.17 -41.55
C GLY A 338 -16.41 23.39 -41.26
N HIS A 339 -15.97 24.08 -42.31
CA HIS A 339 -15.43 25.46 -42.35
C HIS A 339 -14.34 25.89 -41.34
N ALA A 340 -13.10 25.89 -41.86
CA ALA A 340 -12.01 26.88 -41.71
C ALA A 340 -11.65 27.51 -40.34
N ALA A 341 -10.44 27.20 -39.85
CA ALA A 341 -9.49 28.21 -39.35
C ALA A 341 -8.07 27.63 -39.26
N LEU A 342 -7.09 28.37 -39.78
CA LEU A 342 -5.66 28.09 -39.68
C LEU A 342 -5.16 28.31 -38.24
N SER A 343 -4.86 27.24 -37.50
CA SER A 343 -3.90 27.25 -36.38
C SER A 343 -3.82 25.90 -35.67
N ALA A 344 -2.73 25.16 -35.93
CA ALA A 344 -1.99 24.25 -35.04
C ALA A 344 -1.53 22.98 -35.81
N PRO A 345 -0.22 22.69 -35.88
CA PRO A 345 0.25 21.38 -36.27
C PRO A 345 -0.06 20.37 -35.13
N SER A 346 -0.27 19.09 -35.49
CA SER A 346 -0.18 17.90 -34.60
C SER A 346 -1.31 17.58 -33.59
N LYS A 347 -2.58 17.54 -33.99
CA LYS A 347 -3.57 16.59 -33.40
C LYS A 347 -3.71 15.34 -34.28
N ASP A 348 -2.58 14.87 -34.80
CA ASP A 348 -2.51 13.68 -35.64
C ASP A 348 -2.62 12.44 -34.73
N ASN A 349 -3.88 12.08 -34.49
CA ASN A 349 -4.40 10.80 -34.04
C ASN A 349 -3.72 10.09 -32.85
N ASP A 350 -3.91 10.63 -31.64
CA ASP A 350 -3.55 9.98 -30.37
C ASP A 350 -4.13 8.55 -30.21
N GLU A 351 -5.18 8.19 -30.95
CA GLU A 351 -5.70 6.80 -30.99
C GLU A 351 -4.68 5.81 -31.54
N ARG A 352 -3.77 6.21 -32.45
CA ARG A 352 -2.68 5.34 -32.93
C ARG A 352 -1.77 4.87 -31.80
N ILE A 353 -1.66 5.63 -30.72
CA ILE A 353 -0.88 5.23 -29.54
C ILE A 353 -1.54 4.03 -28.87
N VAL A 354 -2.87 4.07 -28.74
CA VAL A 354 -3.67 2.95 -28.20
C VAL A 354 -3.56 1.74 -29.13
N GLN A 355 -3.77 1.94 -30.44
CA GLN A 355 -3.68 0.86 -31.43
C GLN A 355 -2.30 0.18 -31.41
N ASN A 356 -1.22 0.95 -31.41
CA ASN A 356 0.15 0.43 -31.34
C ASN A 356 0.40 -0.32 -30.03
N ALA A 357 -0.03 0.22 -28.89
CA ALA A 357 0.09 -0.46 -27.60
C ALA A 357 -0.66 -1.81 -27.59
N ILE A 358 -1.87 -1.85 -28.15
CA ILE A 358 -2.65 -3.10 -28.27
C ILE A 358 -1.94 -4.10 -29.17
N ILE A 359 -1.51 -3.69 -30.36
CA ILE A 359 -0.83 -4.57 -31.33
C ILE A 359 0.46 -5.14 -30.72
N GLN A 360 1.25 -4.30 -30.05
CA GLN A 360 2.45 -4.74 -29.34
C GLN A 360 2.11 -5.75 -28.25
N THR A 361 1.01 -5.52 -27.50
CA THR A 361 0.58 -6.41 -26.42
C THR A 361 0.10 -7.76 -26.94
N ILE A 362 -0.71 -7.77 -27.99
CA ILE A 362 -1.18 -8.97 -28.70
C ILE A 362 0.02 -9.75 -29.25
N GLY A 363 0.96 -9.08 -29.91
CA GLY A 363 2.14 -9.70 -30.50
C GLY A 363 3.07 -10.32 -29.45
N PHE A 364 3.38 -9.56 -28.39
CA PHE A 364 4.16 -10.07 -27.27
C PHE A 364 3.46 -11.26 -26.60
N PHE A 365 2.16 -11.13 -26.35
CA PHE A 365 1.42 -12.19 -25.69
C PHE A 365 1.37 -13.47 -26.55
N GLY A 366 1.05 -13.35 -27.85
CA GLY A 366 1.05 -14.46 -28.80
C GLY A 366 2.42 -15.16 -28.91
N SER A 367 3.52 -14.39 -28.84
CA SER A 367 4.87 -14.95 -28.86
C SER A 367 5.19 -15.81 -27.62
N ASN A 368 4.53 -15.57 -26.49
CA ASN A 368 4.78 -16.30 -25.23
C ASN A 368 3.91 -17.56 -25.05
N LEU A 369 2.97 -17.82 -25.96
CA LEU A 369 2.07 -18.97 -25.84
C LEU A 369 2.65 -20.24 -26.48
N PRO A 370 2.26 -21.45 -26.04
CA PRO A 370 2.59 -22.69 -26.73
C PRO A 370 2.06 -22.73 -28.18
N ASP A 371 2.72 -23.47 -29.08
CA ASP A 371 2.39 -23.53 -30.51
C ASP A 371 0.94 -23.89 -30.83
N TYR A 372 0.34 -24.79 -30.04
CA TYR A 372 -1.05 -25.17 -30.23
C TYR A 372 -2.02 -24.01 -29.94
N GLN A 373 -1.76 -23.21 -28.89
CA GLN A 373 -2.57 -22.04 -28.56
C GLN A 373 -2.35 -20.90 -29.56
N ARG A 374 -1.11 -20.74 -30.07
CA ARG A 374 -0.81 -19.75 -31.13
C ARG A 374 -1.71 -19.95 -32.35
N SER A 375 -1.90 -21.20 -32.77
CA SER A 375 -2.74 -21.55 -33.92
C SER A 375 -4.22 -21.24 -33.67
N GLU A 376 -4.74 -21.57 -32.49
CA GLU A 376 -6.12 -21.26 -32.09
C GLU A 376 -6.39 -19.75 -32.03
N ILE A 377 -5.45 -18.99 -31.48
CA ILE A 377 -5.58 -17.54 -31.36
C ILE A 377 -5.46 -16.85 -32.70
N MET A 378 -4.57 -17.32 -33.57
CA MET A 378 -4.47 -16.80 -34.94
C MET A 378 -5.80 -17.02 -35.68
N MET A 379 -6.39 -18.21 -35.57
CA MET A 379 -7.73 -18.50 -36.11
C MET A 379 -8.81 -17.60 -35.51
N PHE A 380 -8.75 -17.35 -34.20
CA PHE A 380 -9.67 -16.44 -33.50
C PHE A 380 -9.55 -14.99 -33.99
N ILE A 381 -8.32 -14.47 -34.12
CA ILE A 381 -8.05 -13.13 -34.65
C ILE A 381 -8.55 -13.03 -36.10
N MET A 382 -8.22 -14.02 -36.95
CA MET A 382 -8.69 -14.07 -38.35
C MET A 382 -10.22 -14.07 -38.44
N GLY A 383 -10.92 -14.74 -37.53
CA GLY A 383 -12.39 -14.72 -37.46
C GLY A 383 -12.99 -13.37 -37.03
N LYS A 384 -12.18 -12.45 -36.48
CA LYS A 384 -12.62 -11.11 -36.05
C LYS A 384 -12.27 -10.01 -37.05
N VAL A 385 -11.34 -10.25 -37.97
CA VAL A 385 -11.01 -9.31 -39.04
C VAL A 385 -12.07 -9.42 -40.15
N PRO A 386 -12.71 -8.32 -40.57
CA PRO A 386 -13.65 -8.36 -41.68
C PRO A 386 -12.93 -8.85 -42.94
N VAL A 387 -13.40 -9.96 -43.52
CA VAL A 387 -12.96 -10.37 -44.86
C VAL A 387 -13.62 -9.39 -45.83
N PHE A 388 -12.85 -8.41 -46.30
CA PHE A 388 -13.27 -7.58 -47.42
C PHE A 388 -13.26 -8.48 -48.67
N GLY A 389 -14.43 -9.03 -48.98
CA GLY A 389 -14.71 -9.75 -50.22
C GLY A 389 -14.93 -8.81 -51.39
#